data_AF-A0A3L9YCR3-F1
#
_entry.id   AF-A0A3L9YCR3-F1
#
_cell.length_a   1.000
_cell.length_b   1.000
_cell.length_c   1.000
_cell.angle_alpha   90.00
_cell.angle_beta   90.00
_cell.angle_gamma   90.00
#
_symmetry.space_group_name_H-M   'P 1'
#
loop_
_entity.id
_entity.type
_entity.pdbx_description
1 polymer ?
#
loop_
_entity_poly.entity_id
_entity_poly.type
_entity_poly.pdbx_seq_one_letter_code
_entity_poly.pdbx_strand_id
1 'polypeptide(L)'
;MTSYILLKNNAQLMKKIIFIMVLLVAISACKENKKDQHLTPVEADGGIGDGATSLSDSFAQRLEESHNKDAYTSKKAISYDLLLNFNGKQRLDVKVTMLTNSSKLRMDFKDGSSIIYDGNEVYLTPTNTENPSARFDIFTWTYFTAMPFKLTDSGTQWNGFEEKTINSKAFARAKLSFKNDVGDTADDWYMTYADTDTNLLSYAAYIVTYGKTLEKAEAAPHAIVYTNYKVLDGVAIADSWEFYNWSEEKELYGDSIGDASLTNFMFMDEADFKVPSDSKKVEAPKQN
;
A
#
# COMPACT_ATOMS: atom_id res chain seq x y z
N MET A 1 32.67 -3.83 86.06
CA MET A 1 31.28 -4.21 85.69
C MET A 1 30.44 -3.02 85.19
N THR A 2 31.07 -1.90 84.82
CA THR A 2 30.37 -0.62 84.57
C THR A 2 30.43 -0.17 83.09
N SER A 3 31.39 -0.64 82.29
CA SER A 3 31.44 -0.34 80.84
C SER A 3 30.51 -1.20 79.97
N TYR A 4 30.06 -2.37 80.46
CA TYR A 4 29.22 -3.28 79.66
C TYR A 4 27.75 -2.87 79.62
N ILE A 5 27.31 -2.04 80.58
CA ILE A 5 25.91 -1.58 80.70
C ILE A 5 25.65 -0.36 79.79
N LEU A 6 26.65 0.51 79.60
CA LEU A 6 26.55 1.70 78.72
C LEU A 6 26.46 1.34 77.23
N LEU A 7 27.16 0.30 76.77
CA LEU A 7 27.13 -0.15 75.37
C LEU A 7 25.79 -0.81 74.97
N LYS A 8 25.14 -1.55 75.89
CA LYS A 8 23.83 -2.17 75.62
C LYS A 8 22.68 -1.15 75.54
N ASN A 9 22.72 -0.09 76.36
CA ASN A 9 21.71 0.96 76.32
C ASN A 9 21.79 1.80 75.04
N ASN A 10 23.00 2.11 74.56
CA ASN A 10 23.17 2.89 73.32
C ASN A 10 22.77 2.09 72.06
N ALA A 11 23.00 0.77 72.03
CA ALA A 11 22.57 -0.08 70.91
C ALA A 11 21.04 -0.27 70.86
N GLN A 12 20.36 -0.33 72.00
CA GLN A 12 18.90 -0.36 72.09
C GLN A 12 18.26 0.99 71.71
N LEU A 13 18.90 2.11 72.07
CA LEU A 13 18.45 3.45 71.72
C LEU A 13 18.64 3.73 70.21
N MET A 14 19.77 3.33 69.62
CA MET A 14 20.02 3.44 68.18
C MET A 14 19.10 2.54 67.35
N LYS A 15 18.76 1.33 67.82
CA LYS A 15 17.77 0.48 67.13
C LYS A 15 16.35 1.07 67.16
N LYS A 16 15.95 1.73 68.25
CA LYS A 16 14.66 2.44 68.33
C LYS A 16 14.65 3.70 67.45
N ILE A 17 15.76 4.43 67.37
CA ILE A 17 15.89 5.61 66.49
C ILE A 17 15.89 5.19 65.01
N ILE A 18 16.55 4.10 64.64
CA ILE A 18 16.52 3.57 63.27
C ILE A 18 15.11 3.04 62.91
N PHE A 19 14.37 2.43 63.86
CA PHE A 19 13.00 1.97 63.60
C PHE A 19 11.98 3.12 63.52
N ILE A 20 12.22 4.24 64.21
CA ILE A 20 11.38 5.46 64.12
C ILE A 20 11.71 6.29 62.88
N MET A 21 12.96 6.27 62.39
CA MET A 21 13.36 6.98 61.17
C MET A 21 12.94 6.25 59.88
N VAL A 22 12.74 4.92 59.93
CA VAL A 22 12.21 4.13 58.79
C VAL A 22 10.67 4.17 58.70
N LEU A 23 9.96 4.51 59.78
CA LEU A 23 8.49 4.62 59.77
C LEU A 23 7.96 6.00 59.36
N LEU A 24 8.83 7.00 59.19
CA LEU A 24 8.46 8.40 58.87
C LEU A 24 8.71 8.82 57.41
N VAL A 25 9.18 7.90 56.55
CA VAL A 25 9.40 8.16 55.11
C VAL A 25 8.30 7.56 54.21
N ALA A 26 7.27 6.94 54.80
CA ALA A 26 6.22 6.24 54.05
C ALA A 26 4.93 7.05 53.79
N ILE A 27 4.98 8.40 53.77
CA ILE A 27 3.77 9.23 53.54
C ILE A 27 3.95 10.43 52.60
N SER A 28 4.88 10.37 51.64
CA SER A 28 4.99 11.40 50.59
C SER A 28 5.23 10.83 49.20
N ALA A 29 4.47 9.79 48.85
CA ALA A 29 4.39 9.26 47.50
C ALA A 29 2.92 9.00 47.10
N CYS A 30 2.13 10.08 47.11
CA CYS A 30 0.96 10.21 46.25
C CYS A 30 1.00 11.62 45.66
N LYS A 31 1.90 11.83 44.70
CA LYS A 31 1.59 12.77 43.63
C LYS A 31 0.74 11.95 42.68
N GLU A 32 -0.56 12.13 42.75
CA GLU A 32 -1.49 11.67 41.72
C GLU A 32 -1.04 12.30 40.41
N ASN A 33 -0.20 11.59 39.67
CA ASN A 33 -0.06 11.86 38.25
C ASN A 33 -1.39 11.44 37.65
N LYS A 34 -2.33 12.38 37.58
CA LYS A 34 -3.32 12.35 36.52
C LYS A 34 -2.52 12.17 35.24
N LYS A 35 -2.59 10.95 34.69
CA LYS A 35 -2.46 10.81 33.25
C LYS A 35 -3.62 11.64 32.71
N ASP A 36 -3.33 12.90 32.39
CA ASP A 36 -4.06 13.59 31.36
C ASP A 36 -3.91 12.70 30.13
N GLN A 37 -4.89 11.82 29.94
CA GLN A 37 -5.24 11.44 28.60
C GLN A 37 -5.73 12.73 27.98
N HIS A 38 -4.82 13.42 27.31
CA HIS A 38 -5.18 14.35 26.26
C HIS A 38 -5.86 13.49 25.19
N LEU A 39 -7.15 13.23 25.40
CA LEU A 39 -8.05 12.83 24.34
C LEU A 39 -8.10 14.04 23.43
N THR A 40 -7.26 14.05 22.40
CA THR A 40 -7.45 14.97 21.28
C THR A 40 -8.88 14.73 20.78
N PRO A 41 -9.73 15.75 20.69
CA PRO A 41 -11.00 15.61 20.01
C PRO A 41 -10.69 15.17 18.58
N VAL A 42 -11.07 13.95 18.22
CA VAL A 42 -11.08 13.55 16.81
C VAL A 42 -12.40 14.09 16.26
N GLU A 43 -12.30 15.21 15.54
CA GLU A 43 -13.40 15.71 14.72
C GLU A 43 -13.77 14.63 13.69
N ALA A 44 -15.02 14.65 13.21
CA ALA A 44 -15.58 13.61 12.35
C ALA A 44 -14.90 13.51 10.96
N ASP A 45 -13.93 14.38 10.65
CA ASP A 45 -13.19 14.45 9.39
C ASP A 45 -11.75 13.92 9.45
N GLY A 46 -11.27 13.46 10.62
CA GLY A 46 -9.95 12.81 10.73
C GLY A 46 -8.74 13.73 10.52
N GLY A 47 -8.93 15.05 10.58
CA GLY A 47 -7.84 16.03 10.61
C GLY A 47 -7.36 16.34 12.03
N ILE A 48 -6.08 16.71 12.16
CA ILE A 48 -5.59 17.45 13.33
C ILE A 48 -5.84 18.92 13.00
N GLY A 49 -6.63 19.66 13.79
CA GLY A 49 -7.17 20.97 13.40
C GLY A 49 -6.19 22.01 12.81
N ASP A 50 -6.79 23.03 12.18
CA ASP A 50 -6.19 24.19 11.48
C ASP A 50 -5.84 24.00 9.99
N GLY A 51 -6.57 23.13 9.29
CA GLY A 51 -6.36 22.87 7.86
C GLY A 51 -5.18 21.93 7.57
N ALA A 52 -4.74 21.16 8.58
CA ALA A 52 -3.74 20.12 8.38
C ALA A 52 -4.30 18.96 7.55
N THR A 53 -3.44 18.36 6.74
CA THR A 53 -3.70 17.15 5.95
C THR A 53 -4.29 16.04 6.82
N SER A 54 -5.32 15.33 6.33
CA SER A 54 -5.91 14.21 7.06
C SER A 54 -4.89 13.09 7.32
N LEU A 55 -5.13 12.23 8.32
CA LEU A 55 -4.24 11.09 8.56
C LEU A 55 -4.15 10.14 7.35
N SER A 56 -5.27 9.94 6.64
CA SER A 56 -5.34 9.09 5.46
C SER A 56 -4.59 9.69 4.26
N ASP A 57 -4.69 11.00 4.05
CA ASP A 57 -3.91 11.68 3.01
C ASP A 57 -2.41 11.70 3.37
N SER A 58 -2.08 11.91 4.63
CA SER A 58 -0.69 11.85 5.12
C SER A 58 -0.10 10.45 5.00
N PHE A 59 -0.91 9.41 5.17
CA PHE A 59 -0.53 8.03 4.92
C PHE A 59 -0.16 7.80 3.44
N ALA A 60 -0.99 8.29 2.52
CA ALA A 60 -0.73 8.20 1.09
C ALA A 60 0.58 8.91 0.70
N GLN A 61 0.79 10.13 1.20
CA GLN A 61 2.02 10.91 0.96
C GLN A 61 3.26 10.16 1.46
N ARG A 62 3.27 9.68 2.70
CA ARG A 62 4.42 8.94 3.26
C ARG A 62 4.73 7.66 2.50
N LEU A 63 3.71 6.95 2.03
CA LEU A 63 3.89 5.74 1.24
C LEU A 63 4.58 6.07 -0.08
N GLU A 64 4.12 7.09 -0.82
CA GLU A 64 4.77 7.53 -2.06
C GLU A 64 6.21 8.02 -1.85
N GLU A 65 6.45 8.80 -0.78
CA GLU A 65 7.77 9.26 -0.38
C GLU A 65 8.72 8.09 -0.12
N SER A 66 8.24 7.06 0.57
CA SER A 66 9.03 5.86 0.90
C SER A 66 9.38 5.02 -0.33
N HIS A 67 8.57 5.08 -1.39
CA HIS A 67 8.92 4.48 -2.68
C HIS A 67 9.77 5.40 -3.57
N ASN A 68 9.95 6.66 -3.17
CA ASN A 68 10.62 7.71 -3.91
C ASN A 68 9.91 8.06 -5.24
N LYS A 69 8.65 8.49 -5.13
CA LYS A 69 7.84 9.00 -6.25
C LYS A 69 8.54 10.10 -7.05
N ASP A 70 9.29 10.98 -6.41
CA ASP A 70 10.01 12.06 -7.11
C ASP A 70 11.06 11.48 -8.07
N ALA A 71 11.86 10.50 -7.62
CA ALA A 71 12.80 9.81 -8.51
C ALA A 71 12.06 9.05 -9.62
N TYR A 72 10.95 8.37 -9.32
CA TYR A 72 10.16 7.66 -10.33
C TYR A 72 9.62 8.60 -11.41
N THR A 73 9.00 9.71 -11.02
CA THR A 73 8.38 10.69 -11.93
C THR A 73 9.39 11.58 -12.64
N SER A 74 10.64 11.66 -12.15
CA SER A 74 11.74 12.33 -12.86
C SER A 74 12.14 11.61 -14.16
N LYS A 75 11.85 10.31 -14.26
CA LYS A 75 12.11 9.49 -15.45
C LYS A 75 10.92 9.58 -16.39
N LYS A 76 11.17 9.55 -17.71
CA LYS A 76 10.07 9.67 -18.68
C LYS A 76 9.23 8.40 -18.76
N ALA A 77 9.88 7.25 -18.84
CA ALA A 77 9.25 5.96 -18.99
C ALA A 77 9.99 4.87 -18.21
N ILE A 78 9.31 3.76 -17.98
CA ILE A 78 9.87 2.52 -17.46
C ILE A 78 9.43 1.35 -18.34
N SER A 79 10.34 0.39 -18.54
CA SER A 79 10.03 -0.89 -19.16
C SER A 79 10.46 -2.05 -18.27
N TYR A 80 9.76 -3.17 -18.37
CA TYR A 80 10.02 -4.41 -17.63
C TYR A 80 9.30 -5.58 -18.30
N ASP A 81 9.76 -6.79 -18.05
CA ASP A 81 9.05 -8.00 -18.46
C ASP A 81 8.15 -8.46 -17.31
N LEU A 82 6.88 -8.78 -17.61
CA LEU A 82 5.88 -9.26 -16.67
C LEU A 82 5.46 -10.68 -17.04
N LEU A 83 5.74 -11.62 -16.15
CA LEU A 83 5.19 -12.97 -16.17
C LEU A 83 4.13 -13.08 -15.08
N LEU A 84 2.91 -13.46 -15.43
CA LEU A 84 1.76 -13.55 -14.53
C LEU A 84 1.14 -14.94 -14.62
N ASN A 85 0.88 -15.55 -13.48
CA ASN A 85 0.27 -16.85 -13.34
C ASN A 85 -0.96 -16.79 -12.43
N PHE A 86 -2.00 -17.55 -12.76
CA PHE A 86 -3.13 -17.80 -11.88
C PHE A 86 -3.46 -19.29 -11.86
N ASN A 87 -3.71 -19.84 -10.67
CA ASN A 87 -4.02 -21.26 -10.47
C ASN A 87 -3.03 -22.21 -11.18
N GLY A 88 -1.73 -21.88 -11.11
CA GLY A 88 -0.65 -22.65 -11.73
C GLY A 88 -0.58 -22.60 -13.26
N LYS A 89 -1.29 -21.67 -13.91
CA LYS A 89 -1.25 -21.47 -15.36
C LYS A 89 -0.76 -20.08 -15.70
N GLN A 90 0.12 -20.00 -16.69
CA GLN A 90 0.53 -18.74 -17.30
C GLN A 90 -0.69 -18.02 -17.89
N ARG A 91 -0.92 -16.80 -17.42
CA ARG A 91 -1.99 -15.91 -17.86
C ARG A 91 -1.47 -14.77 -18.74
N LEU A 92 -0.26 -14.27 -18.47
CA LEU A 92 0.37 -13.19 -19.21
C LEU A 92 1.89 -13.37 -19.20
N ASP A 93 2.54 -13.03 -20.31
CA ASP A 93 4.00 -13.04 -20.49
C ASP A 93 4.34 -12.01 -21.56
N VAL A 94 4.62 -10.80 -21.12
CA VAL A 94 4.71 -9.60 -21.96
C VAL A 94 5.86 -8.71 -21.52
N LYS A 95 6.39 -7.95 -22.48
CA LYS A 95 7.17 -6.77 -22.16
C LYS A 95 6.23 -5.57 -21.99
N VAL A 96 6.30 -4.91 -20.85
CA VAL A 96 5.58 -3.67 -20.57
C VAL A 96 6.49 -2.48 -20.82
N THR A 97 5.94 -1.43 -21.43
CA THR A 97 6.54 -0.09 -21.47
C THR A 97 5.46 0.92 -21.11
N MET A 98 5.74 1.82 -20.17
CA MET A 98 4.79 2.83 -19.74
C MET A 98 5.46 4.15 -19.43
N LEU A 99 4.76 5.25 -19.70
CA LEU A 99 5.15 6.54 -19.11
C LEU A 99 4.94 6.46 -17.60
N THR A 100 5.83 7.10 -16.84
CA THR A 100 5.79 7.09 -15.36
C THR A 100 4.56 7.82 -14.79
N ASN A 101 3.94 8.70 -15.59
CA ASN A 101 2.64 9.29 -15.27
C ASN A 101 1.43 8.42 -15.71
N SER A 102 1.68 7.24 -16.28
CA SER A 102 0.70 6.28 -16.82
C SER A 102 -0.15 6.79 -17.99
N SER A 103 0.17 7.95 -18.58
CA SER A 103 -0.63 8.53 -19.66
C SER A 103 -0.53 7.78 -20.99
N LYS A 104 0.47 6.91 -21.17
CA LYS A 104 0.60 6.00 -22.31
C LYS A 104 1.20 4.69 -21.86
N LEU A 105 0.68 3.59 -22.40
CA LEU A 105 1.01 2.23 -22.00
C LEU A 105 1.18 1.35 -23.24
N ARG A 106 2.05 0.35 -23.14
CA ARG A 106 2.26 -0.64 -24.18
C ARG A 106 2.61 -1.99 -23.56
N MET A 107 2.00 -3.05 -24.07
CA MET A 107 2.35 -4.44 -23.78
C MET A 107 2.67 -5.15 -25.08
N ASP A 108 3.89 -5.67 -25.21
CA ASP A 108 4.33 -6.45 -26.36
C ASP A 108 4.39 -7.94 -26.00
N PHE A 109 3.71 -8.77 -26.78
CA PHE A 109 3.63 -10.22 -26.61
C PHE A 109 4.73 -10.90 -27.43
N LYS A 110 5.10 -12.12 -27.02
CA LYS A 110 6.11 -12.92 -27.72
C LYS A 110 5.73 -13.33 -29.15
N ASP A 111 4.44 -13.37 -29.47
CA ASP A 111 3.94 -13.65 -30.81
C ASP A 111 3.98 -12.43 -31.75
N GLY A 112 4.45 -11.28 -31.27
CA GLY A 112 4.54 -10.02 -32.01
C GLY A 112 3.27 -9.18 -31.97
N SER A 113 2.21 -9.62 -31.30
CA SER A 113 1.05 -8.79 -31.02
C SER A 113 1.34 -7.78 -29.91
N SER A 114 0.59 -6.68 -29.88
CA SER A 114 0.71 -5.67 -28.82
C SER A 114 -0.65 -5.10 -28.41
N ILE A 115 -0.76 -4.68 -27.15
CA ILE A 115 -1.82 -3.79 -26.67
C ILE A 115 -1.20 -2.42 -26.42
N ILE A 116 -1.83 -1.36 -26.92
CA ILE A 116 -1.31 0.01 -26.81
C ILE A 116 -2.42 0.93 -26.30
N TYR A 117 -2.15 1.69 -25.25
CA TYR A 117 -2.95 2.83 -24.83
C TYR A 117 -2.21 4.12 -25.19
N ASP A 118 -2.79 4.92 -26.09
CA ASP A 118 -2.13 6.11 -26.64
C ASP A 118 -2.35 7.40 -25.82
N GLY A 119 -3.10 7.28 -24.73
CA GLY A 119 -3.56 8.38 -23.88
C GLY A 119 -5.03 8.75 -24.10
N ASN A 120 -5.70 8.12 -25.06
CA ASN A 120 -7.13 8.27 -25.30
C ASN A 120 -7.81 6.91 -25.45
N GLU A 121 -7.30 6.06 -26.33
CA GLU A 121 -7.93 4.79 -26.70
C GLU A 121 -6.97 3.61 -26.54
N VAL A 122 -7.55 2.42 -26.38
CA VAL A 122 -6.81 1.15 -26.36
C VAL A 122 -6.89 0.51 -27.73
N TYR A 123 -5.75 0.02 -28.22
CA TYR A 123 -5.59 -0.63 -29.50
C TYR A 123 -4.98 -2.02 -29.32
N LEU A 124 -5.40 -2.95 -30.16
CA LEU A 124 -4.83 -4.29 -30.29
C LEU A 124 -4.27 -4.43 -31.71
N THR A 125 -3.01 -4.83 -31.81
CA THR A 125 -2.28 -5.02 -33.06
C THR A 125 -1.71 -6.44 -33.14
N PRO A 126 -1.69 -7.10 -34.31
CA PRO A 126 -2.42 -6.74 -35.54
C PRO A 126 -3.96 -6.77 -35.42
N THR A 127 -4.68 -6.32 -36.44
CA THR A 127 -6.16 -6.25 -36.45
C THR A 127 -6.85 -7.61 -36.24
N ASN A 128 -6.21 -8.70 -36.68
CA ASN A 128 -6.74 -10.07 -36.56
C ASN A 128 -6.45 -10.75 -35.21
N THR A 129 -5.72 -10.10 -34.30
CA THR A 129 -5.44 -10.63 -32.96
C THR A 129 -6.72 -10.63 -32.13
N GLU A 130 -7.03 -11.75 -31.47
CA GLU A 130 -8.15 -11.84 -30.54
C GLU A 130 -7.65 -11.89 -29.10
N ASN A 131 -7.91 -10.83 -28.34
CA ASN A 131 -7.62 -10.78 -26.92
C ASN A 131 -8.77 -10.04 -26.19
N PRO A 132 -9.78 -10.76 -25.68
CA PRO A 132 -10.93 -10.15 -25.02
C PRO A 132 -10.57 -9.46 -23.69
N SER A 133 -9.39 -9.76 -23.14
CA SER A 133 -8.90 -9.13 -21.91
C SER A 133 -7.97 -7.95 -22.16
N ALA A 134 -7.73 -7.55 -23.42
CA ALA A 134 -6.70 -6.57 -23.75
C ALA A 134 -6.80 -5.25 -22.96
N ARG A 135 -8.01 -4.69 -22.87
CA ARG A 135 -8.25 -3.43 -22.15
C ARG A 135 -8.14 -3.59 -20.63
N PHE A 136 -8.64 -4.71 -20.09
CA PHE A 136 -8.45 -5.04 -18.68
C PHE A 136 -6.96 -5.22 -18.35
N ASP A 137 -6.24 -6.02 -19.14
CA ASP A 137 -4.84 -6.36 -18.90
C ASP A 137 -3.95 -5.10 -18.94
N ILE A 138 -4.12 -4.23 -19.93
CA ILE A 138 -3.26 -3.05 -20.06
C ILE A 138 -3.44 -2.07 -18.89
N PHE A 139 -4.64 -1.93 -18.34
CA PHE A 139 -4.88 -1.01 -17.23
C PHE A 139 -4.60 -1.63 -15.86
N THR A 140 -5.07 -2.86 -15.59
CA THR A 140 -4.93 -3.46 -14.26
C THR A 140 -3.48 -3.75 -13.91
N TRP A 141 -2.72 -4.40 -14.80
CA TRP A 141 -1.36 -4.84 -14.44
C TRP A 141 -0.37 -3.68 -14.42
N THR A 142 -0.54 -2.67 -15.28
CA THR A 142 0.29 -1.45 -15.22
C THR A 142 -0.06 -0.58 -14.01
N TYR A 143 -1.33 -0.54 -13.61
CA TYR A 143 -1.74 0.15 -12.39
C TYR A 143 -1.12 -0.50 -11.15
N PHE A 144 -1.11 -1.82 -11.03
CA PHE A 144 -0.43 -2.49 -9.91
C PHE A 144 1.07 -2.18 -9.84
N THR A 145 1.76 -2.04 -10.97
CA THR A 145 3.15 -1.56 -10.95
C THR A 145 3.28 -0.10 -10.50
N ALA A 146 2.38 0.78 -10.95
CA ALA A 146 2.46 2.22 -10.68
C ALA A 146 1.78 2.65 -9.38
N MET A 147 0.99 1.78 -8.74
CA MET A 147 0.16 2.08 -7.58
C MET A 147 0.93 2.79 -6.45
N PRO A 148 2.15 2.36 -6.05
CA PRO A 148 2.89 3.04 -4.99
C PRO A 148 3.28 4.50 -5.28
N PHE A 149 3.10 4.98 -6.52
CA PHE A 149 3.50 6.30 -6.98
C PHE A 149 2.33 7.19 -7.41
N LYS A 150 1.09 6.69 -7.31
CA LYS A 150 -0.13 7.36 -7.80
C LYS A 150 -1.19 7.55 -6.71
N LEU A 151 -0.82 7.34 -5.46
CA LEU A 151 -1.71 7.44 -4.31
C LEU A 151 -2.15 8.88 -4.01
N THR A 152 -1.44 9.90 -4.50
CA THR A 152 -1.83 11.32 -4.33
C THR A 152 -2.31 11.99 -5.62
N ASP A 153 -2.61 11.22 -6.66
CA ASP A 153 -3.16 11.76 -7.90
C ASP A 153 -4.52 12.46 -7.64
N SER A 154 -4.84 13.51 -8.39
CA SER A 154 -6.01 14.38 -8.09
C SER A 154 -7.38 13.69 -8.07
N GLY A 155 -7.47 12.47 -8.62
CA GLY A 155 -8.67 11.62 -8.63
C GLY A 155 -8.85 10.74 -7.40
N THR A 156 -7.83 10.60 -6.55
CA THR A 156 -7.86 9.71 -5.37
C THR A 156 -8.62 10.35 -4.21
N GLN A 157 -9.25 9.51 -3.39
CA GLN A 157 -9.91 9.87 -2.14
C GLN A 157 -9.49 8.88 -1.06
N TRP A 158 -9.06 9.38 0.09
CA TRP A 158 -8.54 8.57 1.19
C TRP A 158 -9.39 8.71 2.44
N ASN A 159 -9.63 7.58 3.12
CA ASN A 159 -10.34 7.56 4.40
C ASN A 159 -9.95 6.34 5.24
N GLY A 160 -10.43 6.30 6.49
CA GLY A 160 -10.33 5.12 7.35
C GLY A 160 -8.90 4.74 7.72
N PHE A 161 -8.03 5.72 7.98
CA PHE A 161 -6.68 5.43 8.46
C PHE A 161 -6.73 4.73 9.81
N GLU A 162 -5.99 3.64 9.94
CA GLU A 162 -5.76 2.96 11.21
C GLU A 162 -4.44 2.18 11.21
N GLU A 163 -3.92 1.92 12.41
CA GLU A 163 -2.84 0.96 12.62
C GLU A 163 -3.44 -0.38 13.06
N LYS A 164 -2.99 -1.47 12.43
CA LYS A 164 -3.50 -2.82 12.66
C LYS A 164 -2.35 -3.81 12.77
N THR A 165 -2.38 -4.68 13.77
CA THR A 165 -1.44 -5.81 13.87
C THR A 165 -2.09 -7.07 13.33
N ILE A 166 -1.46 -7.69 12.34
CA ILE A 166 -1.92 -8.90 11.66
C ILE A 166 -0.80 -9.92 11.74
N ASN A 167 -1.07 -11.09 12.31
CA ASN A 167 -0.08 -12.16 12.49
C ASN A 167 1.25 -11.68 13.12
N SER A 168 1.16 -10.84 14.16
CA SER A 168 2.31 -10.22 14.87
C SER A 168 3.11 -9.20 14.05
N LYS A 169 2.64 -8.79 12.88
CA LYS A 169 3.23 -7.72 12.07
C LYS A 169 2.34 -6.48 12.08
N ALA A 170 2.92 -5.32 12.32
CA ALA A 170 2.19 -4.06 12.39
C ALA A 170 2.11 -3.38 11.00
N PHE A 171 0.91 -2.96 10.65
CA PHE A 171 0.60 -2.27 9.40
C PHE A 171 -0.13 -0.95 9.68
N ALA A 172 0.16 0.06 8.90
CA ALA A 172 -0.73 1.21 8.73
C ALA A 172 -1.61 0.93 7.51
N ARG A 173 -2.93 1.11 7.63
CA ARG A 173 -3.83 0.92 6.49
C ARG A 173 -4.81 2.06 6.34
N ALA A 174 -5.25 2.28 5.11
CA ALA A 174 -6.30 3.22 4.76
C ALA A 174 -6.99 2.77 3.48
N LYS A 175 -8.24 3.22 3.29
CA LYS A 175 -9.02 2.94 2.09
C LYS A 175 -8.78 4.04 1.06
N LEU A 176 -8.46 3.62 -0.16
CA LEU A 176 -8.42 4.42 -1.38
C LEU A 176 -9.68 4.14 -2.21
N SER A 177 -10.35 5.20 -2.63
CA SER A 177 -11.39 5.20 -3.65
C SER A 177 -11.15 6.32 -4.65
N PHE A 178 -11.98 6.43 -5.69
CA PHE A 178 -11.80 7.43 -6.73
C PHE A 178 -12.99 8.37 -6.87
N LYS A 179 -12.76 9.56 -7.41
CA LYS A 179 -13.83 10.45 -7.87
C LYS A 179 -14.54 9.81 -9.06
N ASN A 180 -15.80 10.22 -9.28
CA ASN A 180 -16.52 9.88 -10.51
C ASN A 180 -15.68 10.26 -11.74
N ASP A 181 -15.82 9.49 -12.82
CA ASP A 181 -15.13 9.68 -14.10
C ASP A 181 -13.60 9.46 -14.07
N VAL A 182 -13.06 8.87 -13.00
CA VAL A 182 -11.66 8.45 -12.95
C VAL A 182 -11.52 7.03 -13.50
N GLY A 183 -10.88 6.92 -14.67
CA GLY A 183 -10.60 5.64 -15.32
C GLY A 183 -11.84 4.93 -15.87
N ASP A 184 -11.67 3.68 -16.30
CA ASP A 184 -12.76 2.86 -16.83
C ASP A 184 -13.75 2.40 -15.73
N THR A 185 -13.29 2.39 -14.47
CA THR A 185 -13.94 1.75 -13.33
C THR A 185 -13.79 2.59 -12.05
N ALA A 186 -14.46 3.74 -11.99
CA ALA A 186 -14.40 4.65 -10.83
C ALA A 186 -14.92 4.04 -9.51
N ASP A 187 -15.72 2.98 -9.59
CA ASP A 187 -16.27 2.24 -8.44
C ASP A 187 -15.28 1.27 -7.78
N ASP A 188 -14.09 1.09 -8.39
CA ASP A 188 -13.03 0.30 -7.76
C ASP A 188 -12.56 0.96 -6.45
N TRP A 189 -12.21 0.13 -5.47
CA TRP A 189 -11.57 0.59 -4.24
C TRP A 189 -10.42 -0.32 -3.86
N TYR A 190 -9.51 0.24 -3.06
CA TYR A 190 -8.38 -0.47 -2.48
C TYR A 190 -8.34 -0.26 -0.96
N MET A 191 -8.12 -1.32 -0.19
CA MET A 191 -7.64 -1.20 1.19
C MET A 191 -6.13 -1.44 1.16
N THR A 192 -5.34 -0.40 1.39
CA THR A 192 -3.88 -0.45 1.23
C THR A 192 -3.20 -0.60 2.58
N TYR A 193 -2.16 -1.44 2.64
CA TYR A 193 -1.44 -1.76 3.86
C TYR A 193 0.04 -1.41 3.68
N ALA A 194 0.53 -0.44 4.43
CA ALA A 194 1.95 -0.13 4.52
C ALA A 194 2.58 -0.88 5.69
N ASP A 195 3.76 -1.44 5.45
CA ASP A 195 4.63 -1.97 6.50
C ASP A 195 5.10 -0.81 7.41
N THR A 196 4.90 -0.90 8.72
CA THR A 196 5.19 0.24 9.63
C THR A 196 6.69 0.49 9.85
N ASP A 197 7.55 -0.48 9.58
CA ASP A 197 9.01 -0.33 9.72
C ASP A 197 9.61 0.39 8.52
N THR A 198 9.08 0.12 7.32
CA THR A 198 9.64 0.61 6.04
C THR A 198 8.77 1.65 5.34
N ASN A 199 7.49 1.77 5.71
CA ASN A 199 6.44 2.51 5.01
C ASN A 199 6.26 2.12 3.53
N LEU A 200 6.82 0.98 3.10
CA LEU A 200 6.58 0.42 1.78
C LEU A 200 5.21 -0.28 1.72
N LEU A 201 4.63 -0.34 0.53
CA LEU A 201 3.33 -0.95 0.30
C LEU A 201 3.51 -2.45 0.45
N SER A 202 2.93 -3.03 1.50
CA SER A 202 3.02 -4.48 1.70
C SER A 202 2.00 -5.21 0.85
N TYR A 203 0.74 -4.79 0.90
CA TYR A 203 -0.31 -5.34 0.06
C TYR A 203 -1.48 -4.38 -0.09
N ALA A 204 -2.31 -4.60 -1.10
CA ALA A 204 -3.58 -3.91 -1.28
C ALA A 204 -4.68 -4.92 -1.52
N ALA A 205 -5.71 -4.92 -0.69
CA ALA A 205 -6.97 -5.58 -1.02
C ALA A 205 -7.73 -4.73 -2.02
N TYR A 206 -8.46 -5.36 -2.94
CA TYR A 206 -9.13 -4.68 -4.03
C TYR A 206 -10.36 -5.43 -4.50
N ILE A 207 -11.26 -4.66 -5.11
CA ILE A 207 -12.30 -5.17 -5.98
C ILE A 207 -12.01 -4.73 -7.42
N VAL A 208 -12.59 -5.46 -8.38
CA VAL A 208 -12.57 -5.06 -9.79
C VAL A 208 -14.00 -5.05 -10.30
N THR A 209 -14.47 -3.86 -10.66
CA THR A 209 -15.81 -3.63 -11.22
C THR A 209 -15.84 -3.71 -12.74
N TYR A 210 -14.68 -3.89 -13.41
CA TYR A 210 -14.60 -4.07 -14.87
C TYR A 210 -15.53 -5.18 -15.36
N GLY A 211 -16.57 -4.79 -16.11
CA GLY A 211 -17.59 -5.71 -16.64
C GLY A 211 -18.52 -6.33 -15.58
N LYS A 212 -18.58 -5.78 -14.37
CA LYS A 212 -19.38 -6.27 -13.24
C LYS A 212 -20.13 -5.12 -12.56
N THR A 213 -21.09 -5.45 -11.69
CA THR A 213 -21.70 -4.49 -10.76
C THR A 213 -20.85 -4.41 -9.48
N LEU A 214 -20.95 -3.30 -8.75
CA LEU A 214 -20.26 -3.14 -7.46
C LEU A 214 -20.56 -4.31 -6.50
N GLU A 215 -21.84 -4.66 -6.31
CA GLU A 215 -22.27 -5.78 -5.46
C GLU A 215 -21.57 -7.11 -5.82
N LYS A 216 -21.41 -7.40 -7.13
CA LYS A 216 -20.72 -8.63 -7.58
C LYS A 216 -19.23 -8.57 -7.35
N ALA A 217 -18.63 -7.38 -7.43
CA ALA A 217 -17.21 -7.19 -7.18
C ALA A 217 -16.89 -7.31 -5.67
N GLU A 218 -17.75 -6.75 -4.81
CA GLU A 218 -17.61 -6.81 -3.35
C GLU A 218 -17.89 -8.19 -2.75
N ALA A 219 -18.57 -9.08 -3.49
CA ALA A 219 -18.79 -10.45 -3.05
C ALA A 219 -17.51 -11.31 -2.98
N ALA A 220 -16.44 -10.90 -3.66
CA ALA A 220 -15.17 -11.64 -3.71
C ALA A 220 -13.96 -10.72 -3.92
N PRO A 221 -13.60 -9.90 -2.93
CA PRO A 221 -12.38 -9.11 -2.98
C PRO A 221 -11.13 -10.00 -2.93
N HIS A 222 -10.09 -9.54 -3.59
CA HIS A 222 -8.77 -10.18 -3.61
C HIS A 222 -7.73 -9.24 -3.03
N ALA A 223 -6.50 -9.71 -2.87
CA ALA A 223 -5.38 -8.86 -2.50
C ALA A 223 -4.16 -9.16 -3.36
N ILE A 224 -3.41 -8.11 -3.67
CA ILE A 224 -2.08 -8.17 -4.26
C ILE A 224 -1.06 -7.87 -3.17
N VAL A 225 -0.10 -8.77 -2.98
CA VAL A 225 1.01 -8.66 -2.03
C VAL A 225 2.28 -8.33 -2.80
N TYR A 226 2.95 -7.25 -2.41
CA TYR A 226 4.20 -6.80 -3.02
C TYR A 226 5.37 -7.35 -2.23
N THR A 227 6.26 -8.09 -2.91
CA THR A 227 7.40 -8.76 -2.26
C THR A 227 8.70 -8.46 -2.98
N ASN A 228 9.81 -8.76 -2.29
CA ASN A 228 11.16 -8.68 -2.84
C ASN A 228 11.52 -7.30 -3.43
N TYR A 229 11.24 -6.24 -2.66
CA TYR A 229 11.59 -4.86 -3.03
C TYR A 229 13.07 -4.70 -3.39
N LYS A 230 13.32 -4.02 -4.51
CA LYS A 230 14.63 -3.58 -5.00
C LYS A 230 14.66 -2.07 -5.14
N VAL A 231 15.84 -1.49 -5.02
CA VAL A 231 16.07 -0.08 -5.29
C VAL A 231 16.74 0.05 -6.66
N LEU A 232 16.05 0.65 -7.62
CA LEU A 232 16.54 0.95 -8.96
C LEU A 232 16.56 2.47 -9.15
N ASP A 233 17.72 3.06 -9.45
CA ASP A 233 17.90 4.52 -9.58
C ASP A 233 17.27 5.32 -8.41
N GLY A 234 17.31 4.76 -7.20
CA GLY A 234 16.72 5.37 -6.00
C GLY A 234 15.23 5.12 -5.80
N VAL A 235 14.55 4.42 -6.71
CA VAL A 235 13.13 4.06 -6.63
C VAL A 235 12.95 2.67 -6.04
N ALA A 236 12.11 2.53 -5.01
CA ALA A 236 11.78 1.22 -4.44
C ALA A 236 10.66 0.56 -5.26
N ILE A 237 10.95 -0.59 -5.87
CA ILE A 237 10.03 -1.33 -6.74
C ILE A 237 10.01 -2.79 -6.29
N ALA A 238 8.81 -3.35 -6.10
CA ALA A 238 8.63 -4.79 -5.90
C ALA A 238 8.78 -5.52 -7.23
N ASP A 239 9.65 -6.54 -7.26
CA ASP A 239 9.87 -7.36 -8.47
C ASP A 239 9.00 -8.62 -8.51
N SER A 240 8.20 -8.86 -7.45
CA SER A 240 7.38 -10.06 -7.31
C SER A 240 6.04 -9.72 -6.67
N TRP A 241 4.97 -10.35 -7.16
CA TRP A 241 3.63 -10.25 -6.59
C TRP A 241 3.07 -11.61 -6.23
N GLU A 242 2.25 -11.65 -5.19
CA GLU A 242 1.39 -12.80 -4.88
C GLU A 242 -0.06 -12.33 -4.75
N PHE A 243 -1.00 -13.17 -5.16
CA PHE A 243 -2.42 -12.88 -5.12
C PHE A 243 -3.13 -13.80 -4.14
N TYR A 244 -4.01 -13.24 -3.31
CA TYR A 244 -4.75 -13.97 -2.28
C TYR A 244 -6.24 -13.61 -2.30
N ASN A 245 -7.05 -14.47 -1.69
CA ASN A 245 -8.38 -14.04 -1.27
C ASN A 245 -8.26 -13.12 -0.05
N TRP A 246 -9.17 -12.16 0.06
CA TRP A 246 -9.18 -11.21 1.17
C TRP A 246 -10.56 -11.04 1.78
N SER A 247 -10.63 -10.82 3.09
CA SER A 247 -11.84 -10.29 3.75
C SER A 247 -11.47 -9.45 4.96
N GLU A 248 -12.35 -8.55 5.38
CA GLU A 248 -12.13 -7.67 6.53
C GLU A 248 -11.86 -8.45 7.84
N GLU A 249 -12.50 -9.62 8.00
CA GLU A 249 -12.35 -10.48 9.18
C GLU A 249 -11.05 -11.30 9.15
N LYS A 250 -10.70 -11.86 7.98
CA LYS A 250 -9.61 -12.84 7.85
C LYS A 250 -8.30 -12.25 7.34
N GLU A 251 -8.33 -11.02 6.85
CA GLU A 251 -7.25 -10.44 6.05
C GLU A 251 -6.92 -11.32 4.85
N LEU A 252 -5.65 -11.59 4.59
CA LEU A 252 -5.22 -12.55 3.56
C LEU A 252 -5.56 -13.98 4.01
N TYR A 253 -6.29 -14.74 3.20
CA TYR A 253 -6.63 -16.12 3.55
C TYR A 253 -6.58 -17.10 2.36
N GLY A 254 -6.39 -18.37 2.73
CA GLY A 254 -6.19 -19.46 1.78
C GLY A 254 -4.78 -19.48 1.20
N ASP A 255 -4.56 -20.40 0.27
CA ASP A 255 -3.33 -20.45 -0.51
C ASP A 255 -3.31 -19.31 -1.54
N SER A 256 -2.11 -19.00 -2.04
CA SER A 256 -1.96 -18.05 -3.15
C SER A 256 -2.76 -18.53 -4.37
N ILE A 257 -3.54 -17.63 -4.95
CA ILE A 257 -4.36 -17.88 -6.14
C ILE A 257 -3.61 -17.51 -7.43
N GLY A 258 -2.48 -16.83 -7.32
CA GLY A 258 -1.64 -16.43 -8.44
C GLY A 258 -0.37 -15.72 -8.00
N ASP A 259 0.53 -15.52 -8.94
CA ASP A 259 1.81 -14.88 -8.72
C ASP A 259 2.22 -14.07 -9.96
N ALA A 260 3.10 -13.10 -9.76
CA ALA A 260 3.78 -12.43 -10.86
C ALA A 260 5.26 -12.24 -10.57
N SER A 261 6.07 -12.30 -11.62
CA SER A 261 7.47 -11.90 -11.59
C SER A 261 7.70 -10.76 -12.59
N LEU A 262 8.33 -9.70 -12.12
CA LEU A 262 8.71 -8.54 -12.90
C LEU A 262 10.23 -8.49 -13.01
N THR A 263 10.76 -8.43 -14.22
CA THR A 263 12.22 -8.49 -14.44
C THR A 263 12.66 -7.45 -15.46
N ASN A 264 13.98 -7.26 -15.59
CA ASN A 264 14.59 -6.39 -16.61
C ASN A 264 14.07 -4.94 -16.56
N PHE A 265 13.85 -4.42 -15.36
CA PHE A 265 13.46 -3.03 -15.17
C PHE A 265 14.48 -2.07 -15.78
N MET A 266 13.99 -1.13 -16.57
CA MET A 266 14.80 -0.11 -17.22
C MET A 266 14.04 1.21 -17.29
N PHE A 267 14.58 2.25 -16.67
CA PHE A 267 14.13 3.62 -16.90
C PHE A 267 14.63 4.12 -18.25
N MET A 268 13.78 4.89 -18.94
CA MET A 268 14.02 5.37 -20.29
C MET A 268 13.66 6.85 -20.39
N ASP A 269 14.43 7.59 -21.17
CA ASP A 269 14.15 9.01 -21.48
C ASP A 269 13.18 9.16 -22.67
N GLU A 270 13.05 8.12 -23.50
CA GLU A 270 12.15 8.04 -24.65
C GLU A 270 11.49 6.66 -24.72
N ALA A 271 10.25 6.61 -25.20
CA ALA A 271 9.50 5.38 -25.43
C ALA A 271 8.49 5.55 -26.57
N ASP A 272 8.28 4.49 -27.35
CA ASP A 272 7.40 4.51 -28.52
C ASP A 272 6.03 3.90 -28.22
N PHE A 273 5.01 4.76 -28.31
CA PHE A 273 3.59 4.43 -28.16
C PHE A 273 2.81 4.63 -29.45
N LYS A 274 3.48 4.67 -30.61
CA LYS A 274 2.82 4.82 -31.90
C LYS A 274 1.92 3.62 -32.16
N VAL A 275 0.65 3.88 -32.43
CA VAL A 275 -0.33 2.89 -32.86
C VAL A 275 -0.07 2.54 -34.33
N PRO A 276 0.22 1.26 -34.67
CA PRO A 276 0.34 0.83 -36.06
C PRO A 276 -0.96 1.04 -36.84
N SER A 277 -0.87 1.18 -38.17
CA SER A 277 -2.08 1.26 -39.01
C SER A 277 -2.88 -0.05 -39.04
N ASP A 278 -2.21 -1.17 -38.80
CA ASP A 278 -2.82 -2.49 -38.64
C ASP A 278 -3.20 -2.71 -37.17
N SER A 279 -4.15 -1.93 -36.68
CA SER A 279 -4.64 -2.01 -35.30
C SER A 279 -6.14 -1.85 -35.26
N LYS A 280 -6.80 -2.59 -34.37
CA LYS A 280 -8.21 -2.37 -34.03
C LYS A 280 -8.34 -1.73 -32.67
N LYS A 281 -9.34 -0.87 -32.52
CA LYS A 281 -9.73 -0.31 -31.23
C LYS A 281 -10.31 -1.41 -30.33
N VAL A 282 -9.97 -1.36 -29.05
CA VAL A 282 -10.55 -2.19 -27.98
C VAL A 282 -11.50 -1.31 -27.18
N GLU A 283 -12.80 -1.55 -27.34
CA GLU A 283 -13.84 -0.76 -26.71
C GLU A 283 -13.82 -0.86 -25.18
N ALA A 284 -14.19 0.24 -24.53
CA ALA A 284 -14.45 0.26 -23.09
C ALA A 284 -15.58 -0.72 -22.73
N PRO A 285 -15.56 -1.30 -21.52
CA PRO A 285 -16.69 -2.09 -21.05
C PRO A 285 -17.94 -1.21 -21.04
N LYS A 286 -19.10 -1.81 -21.35
CA LYS A 286 -20.37 -1.10 -21.15
C LYS A 286 -20.52 -0.82 -19.66
N GLN A 287 -20.64 0.46 -19.30
CA GLN A 287 -21.06 0.84 -17.96
C GLN A 287 -22.48 0.31 -17.75
N ASN A 288 -22.69 -0.39 -16.64
CA ASN A 288 -23.99 -0.96 -16.27
C ASN A 288 -24.91 0.11 -15.67
#